data_AF-A0A6B3C964-F1
#
_entry.id   AF-A0A6B3C964-F1
#
_cell.length_a   1.000
_cell.length_b   1.000
_cell.length_c   1.000
_cell.angle_alpha   90.00
_cell.angle_beta   90.00
_cell.angle_gamma   90.00
#
_symmetry.space_group_name_H-M   'P 1'
#
loop_
_entity.id
_entity.type
_entity.pdbx_description
1 polymer ?
#
loop_
_entity_poly.entity_id
_entity_poly.type
_entity_poly.pdbx_seq_one_letter_code
_entity_poly.pdbx_strand_id
1 'polypeptide(L)'
;AAQQQGGGGYESLLDGATQVLGSGSSLLVFPEGTRSTDGRLGRFRSGALRIAQEFDVPILPVAVVGTHELLAKKGRLTPGPVEVRVGHPVDPHGLTDMAPLVAQIEGMLAAGPPVPSRSRTWRVLRGVMSGPAGMVGAVAW
;
A
#
# COMPACT_ATOMS: atom_id res chain seq x y z
N ALA A 1 8.95 -17.72 21.40
CA ALA A 1 8.92 -16.25 21.36
C ALA A 1 10.31 -15.77 20.98
N ALA A 2 10.48 -15.13 19.82
CA ALA A 2 11.76 -14.60 19.37
C ALA A 2 11.61 -13.09 19.19
N GLN A 3 12.18 -12.34 20.12
CA GLN A 3 12.32 -10.89 20.06
C GLN A 3 13.21 -10.53 18.85
N GLN A 4 12.67 -9.79 17.88
CA GLN A 4 13.48 -9.12 16.88
C GLN A 4 14.15 -7.90 17.51
N GLN A 5 15.48 -7.86 17.44
CA GLN A 5 16.33 -6.79 17.95
C GLN A 5 16.13 -5.51 17.11
N GLY A 6 15.70 -4.43 17.77
CA GLY A 6 15.21 -3.20 17.14
C GLY A 6 16.23 -2.07 16.97
N GLY A 7 17.49 -2.37 16.64
CA GLY A 7 18.54 -1.35 16.46
C GLY A 7 18.70 -0.84 15.02
N GLY A 8 19.04 -1.72 14.07
CA GLY A 8 19.46 -1.29 12.72
C GLY A 8 18.34 -0.97 11.72
N GLY A 9 17.07 -1.17 12.08
CA GLY A 9 15.95 -1.00 11.14
C GLY A 9 15.62 0.47 10.82
N TYR A 10 15.82 1.38 11.78
CA TYR A 10 15.54 2.81 11.58
C TYR A 10 16.68 3.51 10.85
N GLU A 11 17.94 3.20 11.19
CA GLU A 11 19.12 3.74 10.49
C GLU A 11 19.09 3.38 9.00
N SER A 12 18.87 2.10 8.66
CA SER A 12 18.74 1.68 7.26
C SER A 12 17.57 2.36 6.54
N LEU A 13 16.49 2.66 7.26
CA LEU A 13 15.34 3.38 6.70
C LEU A 13 15.67 4.86 6.46
N LEU A 14 16.41 5.49 7.37
CA LEU A 14 16.90 6.87 7.22
C LEU A 14 17.91 6.99 6.07
N ASP A 15 18.83 6.03 5.93
CA ASP A 15 19.79 6.02 4.83
C ASP A 15 19.07 5.94 3.48
N GLY A 16 18.10 5.04 3.36
CA GLY A 16 17.26 4.92 2.18
C GLY A 16 16.43 6.18 1.91
N ALA A 17 15.86 6.78 2.96
CA ALA A 17 15.10 8.02 2.85
C ALA A 17 15.98 9.19 2.38
N THR A 18 17.19 9.31 2.90
CA THR A 18 18.17 10.33 2.51
C THR A 18 18.46 10.25 1.02
N GLN A 19 18.72 9.05 0.51
CA GLN A 19 18.99 8.86 -0.91
C GLN A 19 17.76 9.19 -1.78
N VAL A 20 16.58 8.69 -1.42
CA VAL A 20 15.36 8.85 -2.22
C VAL A 20 14.87 10.30 -2.20
N LEU A 21 14.66 10.85 -1.01
CA LEU A 21 14.12 12.20 -0.84
C LEU A 21 15.15 13.27 -1.25
N GLY A 22 16.44 13.05 -0.97
CA GLY A 22 17.51 13.94 -1.42
C GLY A 22 17.65 14.05 -2.95
N SER A 23 17.16 13.06 -3.69
CA SER A 23 17.10 13.10 -5.16
C SER A 23 15.84 13.76 -5.73
N GLY A 24 14.93 14.24 -4.88
CA GLY A 24 13.61 14.75 -5.28
C GLY A 24 12.61 13.65 -5.65
N SER A 25 12.90 12.38 -5.34
CA SER A 25 12.00 11.25 -5.57
C SER A 25 11.04 11.04 -4.39
N SER A 26 9.94 10.32 -4.63
CA SER A 26 8.97 9.99 -3.59
C SER A 26 9.30 8.69 -2.86
N LEU A 27 9.16 8.69 -1.53
CA LEU A 27 9.33 7.50 -0.69
C LEU A 27 7.97 6.87 -0.35
N LEU A 28 7.79 5.59 -0.68
CA LEU A 28 6.61 4.82 -0.28
C LEU A 28 6.96 3.94 0.92
N VAL A 29 6.20 4.07 2.00
CA VAL A 29 6.39 3.28 3.22
C VAL A 29 5.10 2.55 3.58
N PHE A 30 5.20 1.27 3.87
CA PHE A 30 4.14 0.51 4.53
C PHE A 30 4.37 0.55 6.05
N PRO A 31 3.68 1.42 6.81
CA PRO A 31 3.97 1.65 8.22
C PRO A 31 3.72 0.43 9.12
N GLU A 32 2.96 -0.57 8.65
CA GLU A 32 2.77 -1.86 9.32
C GLU A 32 4.01 -2.77 9.24
N GLY A 33 4.85 -2.57 8.22
CA GLY A 33 6.08 -3.34 7.97
C GLY A 33 5.86 -4.78 7.49
N THR A 34 4.63 -5.29 7.48
CA THR A 34 4.28 -6.59 6.90
C THR A 34 2.89 -6.56 6.28
N ARG A 35 2.63 -7.45 5.31
CA ARG A 35 1.27 -7.65 4.79
C ARG A 35 0.33 -8.17 5.87
N SER A 36 -0.88 -7.63 5.91
CA SER A 36 -1.98 -8.08 6.76
C SER A 36 -2.35 -9.55 6.49
N THR A 37 -2.74 -10.26 7.55
CA THR A 37 -3.15 -11.67 7.50
C THR A 37 -4.66 -11.85 7.41
N ASP A 38 -5.43 -10.84 7.76
CA ASP A 38 -6.90 -10.88 7.87
C ASP A 38 -7.59 -9.71 7.13
N GLY A 39 -6.82 -8.90 6.41
CA GLY A 39 -7.32 -7.75 5.65
C GLY A 39 -7.60 -6.51 6.49
N ARG A 40 -7.37 -6.56 7.80
CA ARG A 40 -7.50 -5.41 8.70
C ARG A 40 -6.17 -4.64 8.77
N LEU A 41 -6.25 -3.34 9.05
CA LEU A 41 -5.07 -2.53 9.33
C LEU A 41 -4.37 -3.01 10.59
N GLY A 42 -3.07 -3.27 10.47
CA GLY A 42 -2.21 -3.55 11.60
C GLY A 42 -1.78 -2.29 12.35
N ARG A 43 -0.92 -2.46 13.35
CA ARG A 43 -0.32 -1.34 14.07
C ARG A 43 0.66 -0.58 13.17
N PHE A 44 0.48 0.72 13.07
CA PHE A 44 1.40 1.60 12.35
C PHE A 44 2.61 1.95 13.22
N ARG A 45 3.80 1.83 12.65
CA ARG A 45 5.05 2.30 13.25
C ARG A 45 5.28 3.77 12.89
N SER A 46 5.90 4.52 13.79
CA SER A 46 6.14 5.96 13.64
C SER A 46 7.29 6.34 12.71
N GLY A 47 8.06 5.37 12.19
CA GLY A 47 9.25 5.65 11.37
C GLY A 47 8.96 6.55 10.15
N ALA A 48 7.83 6.32 9.47
CA ALA A 48 7.41 7.15 8.35
C ALA A 48 7.13 8.61 8.75
N LEU A 49 6.50 8.82 9.92
CA LEU A 49 6.24 10.16 10.44
C LEU A 49 7.54 10.88 10.80
N ARG A 50 8.47 10.19 11.47
CA ARG A 50 9.76 10.79 11.84
C ARG A 50 10.56 11.23 10.61
N ILE A 51 10.59 10.42 9.56
CA ILE A 51 11.23 10.77 8.28
C ILE A 51 10.55 11.98 7.66
N ALA A 52 9.22 12.01 7.61
CA ALA A 52 8.50 13.14 7.02
C ALA A 52 8.81 14.46 7.76
N GLN A 53 8.89 14.42 9.09
CA GLN A 53 9.30 15.57 9.91
C GLN A 53 10.75 15.99 9.66
N GLU A 54 11.67 15.01 9.56
CA GLU A 54 13.10 15.25 9.37
C GLU A 54 13.44 15.84 7.99
N PHE A 55 12.72 15.40 6.95
CA PHE A 55 12.91 15.85 5.57
C PHE A 55 11.98 16.99 5.14
N ASP A 56 11.12 17.48 6.05
CA ASP A 56 10.16 18.55 5.79
C ASP A 56 9.25 18.26 4.56
N VAL A 57 8.72 17.04 4.49
CA VAL A 57 7.86 16.59 3.38
C VAL A 57 6.49 16.12 3.88
N PRO A 58 5.39 16.45 3.17
CA PRO A 58 4.05 16.03 3.58
C PRO A 58 3.88 14.52 3.45
N ILE A 59 3.03 13.94 4.31
CA ILE A 59 2.62 12.54 4.21
C ILE A 59 1.30 12.48 3.44
N LEU A 60 1.25 11.69 2.37
CA LEU A 60 0.02 11.40 1.64
C LEU A 60 -0.53 10.03 2.07
N PRO A 61 -1.65 9.96 2.81
CA PRO A 61 -2.28 8.69 3.15
C PRO A 61 -2.82 8.01 1.90
N VAL A 62 -2.50 6.73 1.72
CA VAL A 62 -2.97 5.92 0.58
C VAL A 62 -3.48 4.58 1.10
N ALA A 63 -4.69 4.20 0.69
CA ALA A 63 -5.26 2.88 0.95
C ALA A 63 -5.29 2.05 -0.34
N VAL A 64 -4.81 0.81 -0.26
CA VAL A 64 -4.89 -0.16 -1.38
C VAL A 64 -5.90 -1.23 -1.01
N VAL A 65 -6.98 -1.33 -1.78
CA VAL A 65 -8.15 -2.16 -1.48
C VAL A 65 -8.24 -3.30 -2.49
N GLY A 66 -8.56 -4.51 -2.03
CA GLY A 66 -8.71 -5.72 -2.87
C GLY A 66 -7.46 -6.56 -3.05
N THR A 67 -6.29 -6.05 -2.62
CA THR A 67 -5.01 -6.78 -2.78
C THR A 67 -4.85 -7.93 -1.79
N HIS A 68 -5.56 -7.91 -0.65
CA HIS A 68 -5.56 -9.02 0.31
C HIS A 68 -6.22 -10.27 -0.28
N GLU A 69 -7.35 -10.09 -0.96
CA GLU A 69 -8.10 -11.15 -1.64
C GLU A 69 -7.37 -11.63 -2.89
N LEU A 70 -6.71 -10.71 -3.61
CA LEU A 70 -5.95 -11.02 -4.82
C LEU A 70 -4.64 -11.76 -4.52
N LEU A 71 -3.91 -11.39 -3.48
CA LEU A 71 -2.64 -12.02 -3.09
C LEU A 71 -2.50 -12.12 -1.56
N ALA A 72 -3.23 -13.07 -0.98
CA ALA A 72 -3.09 -13.40 0.44
C ALA A 72 -1.63 -13.73 0.79
N LYS A 73 -1.20 -13.42 2.03
CA LYS A 73 0.20 -13.50 2.49
C LYS A 73 0.92 -14.82 2.15
N LYS A 74 0.17 -15.94 2.16
CA LYS A 74 0.63 -17.30 1.81
C LYS A 74 -0.24 -17.96 0.71
N GLY A 75 -0.88 -17.17 -0.13
CA GLY A 75 -1.82 -17.63 -1.15
C GLY A 75 -1.27 -17.63 -2.57
N ARG A 76 -2.10 -18.10 -3.50
CA ARG A 76 -1.90 -17.95 -4.95
C ARG A 76 -2.57 -16.66 -5.40
N LEU A 77 -2.04 -16.07 -6.48
CA LEU A 77 -2.65 -14.93 -7.13
C LEU A 77 -4.04 -15.29 -7.66
N THR A 78 -5.07 -14.61 -7.18
CA THR A 78 -6.46 -14.76 -7.64
C THR A 78 -6.89 -13.48 -8.35
N PRO A 79 -7.27 -13.51 -9.64
CA PRO A 79 -7.64 -12.30 -10.35
C PRO A 79 -8.86 -11.62 -9.72
N GLY A 80 -8.74 -10.33 -9.40
CA GLY A 80 -9.77 -9.55 -8.71
C GLY A 80 -9.57 -8.05 -8.93
N PRO A 81 -10.57 -7.21 -8.60
CA PRO A 81 -10.43 -5.76 -8.70
C PRO A 81 -9.46 -5.24 -7.62
N VAL A 82 -8.69 -4.22 -7.98
CA VAL A 82 -7.87 -3.44 -7.04
C VAL A 82 -8.26 -1.98 -7.20
N GLU A 83 -8.39 -1.29 -6.08
CA GLU A 83 -8.63 0.15 -6.03
C GLU A 83 -7.57 0.81 -5.15
N VAL A 84 -7.06 1.96 -5.59
CA VAL A 84 -6.18 2.81 -4.81
C VAL A 84 -6.96 4.06 -4.44
N ARG A 85 -7.13 4.30 -3.14
CA ARG A 85 -7.78 5.49 -2.58
C ARG A 85 -6.71 6.40 -2.01
N VAL A 86 -6.77 7.68 -2.37
CA VAL A 86 -5.78 8.68 -2.00
C VAL A 86 -6.45 9.71 -1.10
N GLY A 87 -5.86 9.94 0.08
CA GLY A 87 -6.32 10.91 1.05
C GLY A 87 -5.80 12.32 0.74
N HIS A 88 -5.85 13.19 1.75
CA HIS A 88 -5.29 14.53 1.65
C HIS A 88 -3.87 14.56 2.24
N PRO A 89 -2.92 15.30 1.63
CA PRO A 89 -1.61 15.52 2.22
C PRO A 89 -1.74 16.08 3.64
N VAL A 90 -0.91 15.57 4.56
CA VAL A 90 -0.85 16.01 5.94
C VAL A 90 0.53 16.56 6.23
N ASP A 91 0.57 17.77 6.79
CA ASP A 91 1.78 18.36 7.34
C ASP A 91 2.24 17.54 8.56
N PRO A 92 3.47 16.99 8.53
CA PRO A 92 3.95 16.13 9.60
C PRO A 92 4.29 16.89 10.90
N HIS A 93 4.53 18.20 10.86
CA HIS A 93 4.94 18.98 12.05
C HIS A 93 3.79 19.22 13.03
N GLY A 94 2.54 19.15 12.56
CA GLY A 94 1.34 19.20 13.40
C GLY A 94 0.99 17.87 14.08
N LEU A 95 1.73 16.79 13.82
CA LEU A 95 1.40 15.44 14.26
C LEU A 95 2.32 14.96 15.40
N THR A 96 1.71 14.43 16.46
CA THR A 96 2.43 13.75 17.55
C THR A 96 2.48 12.23 17.39
N ASP A 97 1.54 11.66 16.63
CA ASP A 97 1.43 10.24 16.36
C ASP A 97 0.78 9.95 14.99
N MET A 98 0.57 8.67 14.68
CA MET A 98 0.00 8.22 13.41
C MET A 98 -1.54 8.28 13.37
N ALA A 99 -2.23 8.61 14.46
CA ALA A 99 -3.67 8.45 14.55
C ALA A 99 -4.44 9.27 13.49
N PRO A 100 -4.08 10.52 13.16
CA PRO A 100 -4.77 11.26 12.11
C PRO A 100 -4.60 10.64 10.71
N LEU A 101 -3.43 10.02 10.45
CA LEU A 101 -3.17 9.31 9.19
C LEU A 101 -3.96 8.01 9.13
N VAL A 102 -4.01 7.26 10.24
CA VAL A 102 -4.81 6.03 10.35
C VAL A 102 -6.29 6.35 10.15
N ALA A 103 -6.81 7.41 10.77
CA ALA A 103 -8.20 7.81 10.64
C ALA A 103 -8.59 8.14 9.19
N GLN A 104 -7.72 8.83 8.43
CA GLN A 104 -7.96 9.04 6.99
C GLN A 104 -8.01 7.72 6.22
N ILE A 105 -7.09 6.79 6.49
CA ILE A 105 -7.04 5.49 5.83
C ILE A 105 -8.27 4.66 6.18
N GLU A 106 -8.68 4.62 7.44
CA GLU A 106 -9.90 3.95 7.87
C GLU A 106 -11.15 4.55 7.20
N GLY A 107 -11.22 5.88 7.10
CA GLY A 107 -12.29 6.56 6.36
C GLY A 107 -12.33 6.15 4.88
N MET A 108 -11.17 6.01 4.24
CA MET A 108 -11.08 5.50 2.87
C MET A 108 -11.52 4.03 2.78
N LEU A 109 -11.12 3.18 3.73
CA LEU A 109 -11.49 1.76 3.76
C LEU A 109 -12.99 1.56 4.05
N ALA A 110 -13.62 2.45 4.81
CA ALA A 110 -15.04 2.40 5.14
C ALA A 110 -15.96 2.53 3.92
N ALA A 111 -15.47 3.03 2.78
CA ALA A 111 -16.20 3.02 1.51
C ALA A 111 -16.44 1.60 0.96
N GLY A 112 -15.90 0.55 1.59
CA GLY A 112 -16.16 -0.84 1.26
C GLY A 112 -15.22 -1.41 0.19
N PRO A 113 -15.57 -2.56 -0.42
CA PRO A 113 -14.71 -3.26 -1.37
C PRO A 113 -14.49 -2.44 -2.66
N PRO A 114 -13.50 -2.81 -3.49
CA PRO A 114 -13.22 -2.11 -4.74
C PRO A 114 -14.46 -2.06 -5.62
N VAL A 115 -14.80 -0.87 -6.13
CA VAL A 115 -15.86 -0.75 -7.14
C VAL A 115 -15.27 -1.21 -8.48
N PRO A 116 -15.73 -2.32 -9.09
CA PRO A 116 -15.11 -2.82 -10.30
C PRO A 116 -15.41 -1.91 -11.48
N SER A 117 -14.51 -0.98 -11.78
CA SER A 117 -14.40 -0.37 -13.11
C SER A 117 -13.90 -1.45 -14.07
N ARG A 118 -14.81 -2.28 -14.59
CA ARG A 118 -14.45 -3.32 -15.56
C ARG A 118 -14.17 -2.68 -16.91
N SER A 119 -12.92 -2.25 -17.10
CA SER A 119 -12.43 -1.83 -18.41
C SER A 119 -12.80 -2.89 -19.46
N ARG A 120 -13.04 -2.46 -20.70
CA ARG A 120 -13.35 -3.39 -21.81
C ARG A 120 -12.26 -4.46 -21.93
N THR A 121 -11.00 -4.07 -21.76
CA THR A 121 -9.83 -4.95 -21.73
C THR A 121 -9.95 -6.05 -20.67
N TRP A 122 -10.29 -5.70 -19.43
CA TRP A 122 -10.47 -6.68 -18.35
C TRP A 122 -11.59 -7.68 -18.67
N ARG A 123 -12.73 -7.21 -19.19
CA ARG A 123 -13.83 -8.10 -19.57
C ARG A 123 -13.43 -9.11 -20.64
N VAL A 124 -12.70 -8.64 -21.65
CA VAL A 124 -12.19 -9.49 -22.74
C VAL A 124 -11.18 -10.50 -22.20
N LEU A 125 -10.14 -10.05 -21.49
CA LEU A 125 -9.11 -10.94 -20.94
C LEU A 125 -9.68 -11.95 -19.95
N ARG A 126 -10.60 -11.55 -19.07
CA ARG A 126 -11.23 -12.48 -18.11
C ARG A 126 -12.06 -13.54 -18.84
N GLY A 127 -12.83 -13.16 -19.86
CA GLY A 127 -13.58 -14.11 -20.68
C GLY A 127 -12.66 -15.12 -21.37
N VAL A 128 -11.51 -14.65 -21.86
CA VAL A 128 -10.47 -15.50 -22.47
C VAL A 128 -9.86 -16.46 -21.45
N MET A 129 -9.46 -15.96 -20.27
CA MET A 129 -8.79 -16.76 -19.23
C MET A 129 -9.73 -17.73 -18.49
N SER A 130 -11.03 -17.46 -18.45
CA SER A 130 -12.03 -18.27 -17.73
C SER A 130 -12.83 -19.21 -18.64
N GLY A 131 -12.52 -19.24 -19.95
CA GLY A 131 -13.19 -20.11 -20.91
C GLY A 131 -12.75 -21.58 -20.80
N PRO A 132 -13.59 -22.55 -21.21
CA PRO A 132 -13.26 -23.97 -21.14
C PRO A 132 -12.19 -24.42 -22.14
N ALA A 133 -11.79 -23.55 -23.08
CA ALA A 133 -10.75 -23.81 -24.07
C ALA A 133 -9.59 -22.83 -23.90
N GLY A 134 -8.35 -23.32 -23.99
CA GLY A 134 -7.14 -22.49 -23.95
C GLY A 134 -7.02 -21.61 -25.19
N MET A 135 -6.55 -20.38 -25.02
CA MET A 135 -6.30 -19.42 -26.10
C MET A 135 -4.88 -18.84 -25.98
N VAL A 136 -4.29 -18.51 -27.13
CA VAL A 136 -3.00 -17.81 -27.22
C VAL A 136 -3.26 -16.32 -27.43
N GLY A 137 -2.76 -15.48 -26.53
CA GLY A 137 -2.78 -14.03 -26.69
C GLY A 137 -1.47 -13.52 -27.29
N ALA A 138 -1.56 -12.61 -28.26
CA ALA A 138 -0.43 -11.81 -28.74
C ALA A 138 -0.53 -10.41 -28.11
N VAL A 139 0.56 -9.97 -27.45
CA VAL A 139 0.66 -8.66 -26.79
C VAL A 139 1.92 -7.94 -27.25
N ALA A 140 1.88 -6.60 -27.31
CA ALA A 140 2.99 -5.73 -27.69
C ALA A 140 3.08 -4.55 -26.71
N TRP A 141 4.26 -3.93 -26.63
CA TRP A 141 4.57 -2.80 -25.74
C TRP A 141 4.30 -1.45 -26.42
#